data_AF-A0A848FC58-F1
#
_entry.id   AF-A0A848FC58-F1
#
_cell.length_a   1.000
_cell.length_b   1.000
_cell.length_c   1.000
_cell.angle_alpha   90.00
_cell.angle_beta   90.00
_cell.angle_gamma   90.00
#
_symmetry.space_group_name_H-M   'P 1'
#
loop_
_entity.id
_entity.type
_entity.pdbx_description
1 polymer ?
#
loop_
_entity_poly.entity_id
_entity_poly.type
_entity_poly.pdbx_seq_one_letter_code
_entity_poly.pdbx_strand_id
1 'polypeptide(L)'
;MKEFSITNGAMVATAVALVPAAAHVAEPMQGTGPAPWQAGLALPLFSGLGYGSVAYLQDRLGALRRQPCDTAHEDAALDALRQAKAWPRLCVLVPSHKEELRAIRQTVVSAALAEYPSKRIVVLLDDPRSGPSADHAALQASRQFIEALQARFRDAALGYQQELSAFVARADAGRLDGAIETRRLAGLYEGLADWVSALAEPVGDGARAHGDACSDQAVVAAAAQSHRRHARRLQAGAPLERDALWHEYRRLAALLQLRITAFERKRYGNLSHAPGKAMNLNSYIGLLGCSFREQLGPQGCRLVECEPVQADLIVPEEDLLLTLDAGCLVRHDHLLKLADVMVRDERIAVAQTGLHALLRVRALRDIRQTVSERGFEVPVFIQDATVIEDTGSTLALAATGAAPMPGS
;
A
#
# COMPACT_ATOMS: atom_id res chain seq x y z
N MET A 1 13.75 -24.05 -3.93
CA MET A 1 14.96 -24.73 -4.45
C MET A 1 15.04 -24.76 -5.98
N LYS A 2 14.01 -25.24 -6.72
CA LYS A 2 14.05 -25.34 -8.19
C LYS A 2 14.32 -24.00 -8.90
N GLU A 3 13.65 -22.92 -8.48
CA GLU A 3 13.85 -21.58 -9.06
C GLU A 3 15.23 -20.97 -8.76
N PHE A 4 15.79 -21.29 -7.58
CA PHE A 4 17.13 -20.88 -7.18
C PHE A 4 18.19 -21.55 -8.05
N SER A 5 18.06 -22.86 -8.30
CA SER A 5 18.94 -23.61 -9.20
C SER A 5 18.82 -23.14 -10.65
N ILE A 6 17.60 -22.80 -11.12
CA ILE A 6 17.38 -22.24 -12.46
C ILE A 6 18.06 -20.88 -12.59
N THR A 7 17.93 -20.00 -11.59
CA THR A 7 18.51 -18.65 -11.65
C THR A 7 20.03 -18.69 -11.57
N ASN A 8 20.61 -19.54 -10.72
CA ASN A 8 22.06 -19.77 -10.70
C ASN A 8 22.57 -20.38 -12.01
N GLY A 9 21.85 -21.36 -12.56
CA GLY A 9 22.18 -21.95 -13.86
C GLY A 9 22.14 -20.93 -14.99
N ALA A 10 21.13 -20.06 -15.01
CA ALA A 10 21.04 -18.96 -15.96
C ALA A 10 22.18 -17.95 -15.80
N MET A 11 22.55 -17.59 -14.57
CA MET A 11 23.67 -16.67 -14.30
C MET A 11 25.01 -17.23 -14.80
N VAL A 12 25.28 -18.52 -14.55
CA VAL A 12 26.48 -19.19 -15.06
C VAL A 12 26.44 -19.28 -16.59
N ALA A 13 25.30 -19.67 -17.18
CA ALA A 13 25.15 -19.75 -18.64
C ALA A 13 25.34 -18.39 -19.32
N THR A 14 24.78 -17.32 -18.76
CA THR A 14 24.94 -15.94 -19.26
C THR A 14 26.40 -15.49 -19.16
N ALA A 15 27.08 -15.75 -18.04
CA ALA A 15 28.51 -15.43 -17.89
C ALA A 15 29.39 -16.20 -18.89
N VAL A 16 29.11 -17.49 -19.09
CA VAL A 16 29.85 -18.33 -20.05
C VAL A 16 29.59 -17.92 -21.50
N ALA A 17 28.36 -17.50 -21.85
CA ALA A 17 28.01 -17.05 -23.19
C ALA A 17 28.51 -15.64 -23.52
N LEU A 18 28.61 -14.76 -22.51
CA LEU A 18 29.10 -13.38 -22.68
C LEU A 18 30.55 -13.31 -23.16
N VAL A 19 31.40 -14.23 -22.71
CA VAL A 19 32.84 -14.25 -23.05
C VAL A 19 33.10 -14.51 -24.54
N PRO A 20 32.62 -15.60 -25.16
CA PRO A 20 32.82 -15.85 -26.59
C PRO A 20 32.05 -14.85 -27.47
N ALA A 21 30.88 -14.38 -27.03
CA ALA A 21 30.11 -13.36 -27.75
C ALA A 21 30.83 -12.00 -27.75
N ALA A 22 31.44 -11.59 -26.63
CA ALA A 22 32.28 -10.39 -26.58
C ALA A 22 33.50 -10.51 -27.50
N ALA A 23 34.15 -11.68 -27.54
CA ALA A 23 35.27 -11.94 -28.43
C ALA A 23 34.85 -11.84 -29.91
N HIS A 24 33.68 -12.38 -30.28
CA HIS A 24 33.15 -12.30 -31.64
C HIS A 24 32.74 -10.87 -32.04
N VAL A 25 32.15 -10.10 -31.12
CA VAL A 25 31.81 -8.68 -31.37
C VAL A 25 33.06 -7.80 -31.50
N ALA A 26 34.18 -8.18 -30.85
CA ALA A 26 35.45 -7.48 -30.94
C ALA A 26 36.32 -7.89 -32.16
N GLU A 27 36.03 -9.03 -32.78
CA GLU A 27 36.77 -9.60 -33.93
C GLU A 27 36.93 -8.61 -35.11
N PRO A 28 35.90 -7.82 -35.51
CA PRO A 28 36.03 -6.86 -36.60
C PRO A 28 36.97 -5.68 -36.28
N MET A 29 37.27 -5.40 -35.00
CA MET A 29 38.25 -4.38 -34.61
C MET A 29 39.70 -4.82 -34.89
N GLN A 30 39.93 -6.11 -35.10
CA GLN A 30 41.26 -6.69 -35.36
C GLN A 30 41.60 -6.78 -36.87
N GLY A 31 40.72 -6.26 -37.75
CA GLY A 31 41.04 -5.98 -39.15
C GLY A 31 40.54 -6.98 -40.19
N THR A 32 39.66 -7.92 -39.84
CA THR A 32 39.21 -9.00 -40.76
C THR A 32 37.71 -9.00 -41.10
N GLY A 33 36.95 -7.94 -40.79
CA GLY A 33 35.50 -7.87 -41.01
C GLY A 33 34.93 -6.50 -41.40
N PRO A 34 33.61 -6.38 -41.65
CA PRO A 34 32.99 -5.15 -42.16
C PRO A 34 33.14 -3.98 -41.18
N ALA A 35 33.04 -2.78 -41.75
CA ALA A 35 33.54 -1.50 -41.27
C ALA A 35 33.65 -1.30 -39.73
N PRO A 36 34.81 -0.81 -39.23
CA PRO A 36 35.14 -0.73 -37.80
C PRO A 36 34.20 0.14 -36.94
N TRP A 37 33.40 1.01 -37.56
CA TRP A 37 32.37 1.79 -36.86
C TRP A 37 31.22 0.91 -36.34
N GLN A 38 30.94 -0.23 -36.97
CA GLN A 38 29.91 -1.17 -36.53
C GLN A 38 30.30 -1.84 -35.21
N ALA A 39 31.56 -2.26 -35.08
CA ALA A 39 32.09 -2.77 -33.82
C ALA A 39 32.10 -1.70 -32.72
N GLY A 40 32.41 -0.45 -33.08
CA GLY A 40 32.34 0.70 -32.17
C GLY A 40 30.95 0.99 -31.60
N LEU A 41 29.87 0.61 -32.29
CA LEU A 41 28.49 0.68 -31.79
C LEU A 41 28.04 -0.62 -31.11
N ALA A 42 28.46 -1.77 -31.62
CA ALA A 42 28.03 -3.07 -31.13
C ALA A 42 28.62 -3.40 -29.74
N LEU A 43 29.88 -3.04 -29.47
CA LEU A 43 30.52 -3.23 -28.17
C LEU A 43 29.78 -2.54 -27.02
N PRO A 44 29.52 -1.22 -27.06
CA PRO A 44 28.80 -0.55 -25.96
C PRO A 44 27.36 -1.06 -25.80
N LEU A 45 26.65 -1.38 -26.89
CA LEU A 45 25.33 -2.00 -26.82
C LEU A 45 25.37 -3.39 -26.18
N PHE A 46 26.31 -4.24 -26.60
CA PHE A 46 26.49 -5.58 -26.05
C PHE A 46 26.92 -5.56 -24.58
N SER A 47 27.86 -4.67 -24.23
CA SER A 47 28.27 -4.45 -22.84
C SER A 47 27.11 -3.93 -21.98
N GLY A 48 26.31 -2.99 -22.49
CA GLY A 48 25.13 -2.47 -21.79
C GLY A 48 24.06 -3.53 -21.54
N LEU A 49 23.71 -4.32 -22.57
CA LEU A 49 22.76 -5.44 -22.46
C LEU A 49 23.29 -6.58 -21.57
N GLY A 50 24.58 -6.87 -21.67
CA GLY A 50 25.26 -7.86 -20.83
C GLY A 50 25.25 -7.45 -19.36
N TYR A 51 25.60 -6.18 -19.09
CA TYR A 51 25.52 -5.59 -17.75
C TYR A 51 24.09 -5.64 -17.20
N GLY A 52 23.10 -5.18 -17.98
CA GLY A 52 21.68 -5.22 -17.57
C GLY A 52 21.19 -6.64 -17.27
N SER A 53 21.62 -7.63 -18.05
CA SER A 53 21.28 -9.03 -17.82
C SER A 53 21.88 -9.58 -16.53
N VAL A 54 23.15 -9.26 -16.25
CA VAL A 54 23.82 -9.69 -15.01
C VAL A 54 23.21 -8.99 -13.79
N ALA A 55 22.97 -7.68 -13.87
CA ALA A 55 22.33 -6.90 -12.81
C ALA A 55 20.93 -7.46 -12.48
N TYR A 56 20.11 -7.73 -13.49
CA TYR A 56 18.80 -8.36 -13.31
C TYR A 56 18.89 -9.73 -12.63
N LEU A 57 19.85 -10.58 -13.03
CA LEU A 57 20.01 -11.90 -12.43
C LEU A 57 20.51 -11.80 -10.98
N GLN A 58 21.36 -10.83 -10.65
CA GLN A 58 21.78 -10.54 -9.28
C GLN A 58 20.61 -10.07 -8.42
N ASP A 59 19.79 -9.13 -8.91
CA ASP A 59 18.59 -8.65 -8.22
C ASP A 59 17.58 -9.77 -7.99
N ARG A 60 17.36 -10.61 -9.02
CA ARG A 60 16.50 -11.78 -8.94
C ARG A 60 17.03 -12.80 -7.93
N LEU A 61 18.34 -13.04 -7.87
CA LEU A 61 18.94 -13.92 -6.88
C LEU A 61 18.78 -13.35 -5.47
N GLY A 62 18.97 -12.04 -5.29
CA GLY A 62 18.69 -11.33 -4.05
C GLY A 62 17.23 -11.47 -3.63
N ALA A 63 16.28 -11.31 -4.55
CA ALA A 63 14.85 -11.52 -4.30
C ALA A 63 14.53 -12.95 -3.86
N LEU A 64 15.13 -13.96 -4.51
CA LEU A 64 14.93 -15.37 -4.15
C LEU A 64 15.58 -15.75 -2.80
N ARG A 65 16.69 -15.11 -2.42
CA ARG A 65 17.31 -15.29 -1.09
C ARG A 65 16.49 -14.65 0.03
N ARG A 66 15.74 -13.60 -0.29
CA ARG A 66 14.85 -12.88 0.63
C ARG A 66 13.48 -13.52 0.77
N GLN A 67 13.13 -14.53 -0.04
CA GLN A 67 11.92 -15.32 0.18
C GLN A 67 12.06 -16.12 1.48
N PRO A 68 11.17 -15.90 2.47
CA PRO A 68 11.21 -16.66 3.70
C PRO A 68 10.92 -18.12 3.39
N CYS A 69 11.85 -18.99 3.77
CA CYS A 69 11.78 -20.42 3.48
C CYS A 69 10.91 -21.18 4.51
N ASP A 70 10.36 -20.48 5.52
CA ASP A 70 9.58 -21.06 6.60
C ASP A 70 8.40 -20.15 6.99
N THR A 71 7.18 -20.57 6.63
CA THR A 71 5.93 -19.86 6.93
C THR A 71 5.64 -19.79 8.43
N ALA A 72 6.12 -20.76 9.22
CA ALA A 72 5.94 -20.75 10.67
C ALA A 72 6.75 -19.63 11.34
N HIS A 73 7.96 -19.36 10.83
CA HIS A 73 8.79 -18.27 11.30
C HIS A 73 8.18 -16.90 10.96
N GLU A 74 7.61 -16.75 9.75
CA GLU A 74 6.90 -15.53 9.36
C GLU A 74 5.67 -15.28 10.24
N ASP A 75 4.86 -16.31 10.49
CA ASP A 75 3.66 -16.19 11.32
C ASP A 75 4.03 -15.81 12.77
N ALA A 76 5.10 -16.38 13.34
CA ALA A 76 5.58 -16.04 14.68
C ALA A 76 6.13 -14.60 14.77
N ALA A 77 6.89 -14.15 13.76
CA ALA A 77 7.36 -12.78 13.69
C ALA A 77 6.20 -11.78 13.57
N LEU A 78 5.19 -12.11 12.76
CA LEU A 78 3.99 -11.28 12.60
C LEU A 78 3.14 -11.25 13.87
N ASP A 79 3.03 -12.37 14.59
CA ASP A 79 2.37 -12.44 15.90
C ASP A 79 3.06 -11.54 16.94
N ALA A 80 4.40 -11.47 16.93
CA ALA A 80 5.13 -10.54 17.78
C ALA A 80 4.83 -9.08 17.44
N LEU A 81 4.75 -8.73 16.15
CA LEU A 81 4.35 -7.38 15.71
C LEU A 81 2.93 -7.04 16.15
N ARG A 82 1.98 -7.97 15.99
CA ARG A 82 0.57 -7.78 16.39
C ARG A 82 0.41 -7.47 17.87
N GLN A 83 1.30 -7.98 18.72
CA GLN A 83 1.28 -7.78 20.16
C GLN A 83 1.96 -6.47 20.61
N ALA A 84 2.63 -5.74 19.72
CA ALA A 84 3.26 -4.47 20.05
C ALA A 84 2.22 -3.43 20.50
N LYS A 85 2.51 -2.75 21.63
CA LYS A 85 1.53 -1.93 22.36
C LYS A 85 1.23 -0.55 21.75
N ALA A 86 2.08 -0.04 20.85
CA ALA A 86 1.95 1.31 20.33
C ALA A 86 2.26 1.33 18.83
N TRP A 87 1.21 1.41 18.03
CA TRP A 87 1.32 1.61 16.60
C TRP A 87 0.96 3.06 16.26
N PRO A 88 1.81 3.77 15.47
CA PRO A 88 1.48 5.10 14.97
C PRO A 88 0.20 5.06 14.13
N ARG A 89 -0.48 6.19 13.99
CA ARG A 89 -1.65 6.26 13.12
C ARG A 89 -1.22 6.33 11.66
N LEU A 90 -1.88 5.53 10.81
CA LEU A 90 -1.54 5.38 9.41
C LEU A 90 -2.67 5.86 8.50
N CYS A 91 -2.35 6.72 7.54
CA CYS A 91 -3.22 7.02 6.41
C CYS A 91 -2.63 6.51 5.10
N VAL A 92 -3.44 5.76 4.35
CA VAL A 92 -3.13 5.29 3.01
C VAL A 92 -3.79 6.23 1.99
N LEU A 93 -2.99 6.86 1.14
CA LEU A 93 -3.47 7.70 0.05
C LEU A 93 -3.40 6.93 -1.27
N VAL A 94 -4.53 6.91 -1.98
CA VAL A 94 -4.66 6.28 -3.29
C VAL A 94 -4.98 7.35 -4.33
N PRO A 95 -3.99 7.97 -4.99
CA PRO A 95 -4.25 8.90 -6.07
C PRO A 95 -4.82 8.18 -7.30
N SER A 96 -5.91 8.70 -7.83
CA SER A 96 -6.59 8.19 -9.02
C SER A 96 -6.90 9.33 -10.00
N HIS A 97 -6.58 9.12 -11.28
CA HIS A 97 -6.93 10.04 -12.37
C HIS A 97 -7.31 9.24 -13.62
N LYS A 98 -8.61 9.22 -13.94
CA LYS A 98 -9.20 8.44 -15.04
C LYS A 98 -8.83 6.96 -15.02
N GLU A 99 -8.63 6.43 -13.82
CA GLU A 99 -8.31 5.02 -13.63
C GLU A 99 -9.58 4.18 -13.85
N GLU A 100 -9.40 2.96 -14.33
CA GLU A 100 -10.51 2.04 -14.45
C GLU A 100 -11.02 1.64 -13.05
N LEU A 101 -12.33 1.48 -12.91
CA LEU A 101 -12.96 1.13 -11.63
C LEU A 101 -12.35 -0.13 -11.00
N ARG A 102 -11.96 -1.10 -11.84
CA ARG A 102 -11.24 -2.29 -11.38
C ARG A 102 -9.94 -1.92 -10.68
N ALA A 103 -9.06 -1.10 -11.28
CA ALA A 103 -7.77 -0.74 -10.69
C ALA A 103 -7.94 -0.04 -9.32
N ILE A 104 -8.91 0.86 -9.21
CA ILE A 104 -9.27 1.50 -7.93
C ILE A 104 -9.71 0.45 -6.91
N ARG A 105 -10.60 -0.47 -7.31
CA ARG A 105 -11.08 -1.55 -6.43
C ARG A 105 -9.94 -2.42 -5.93
N GLN A 106 -9.08 -2.88 -6.83
CA GLN A 106 -7.94 -3.75 -6.53
C GLN A 106 -7.04 -3.15 -5.46
N THR A 107 -6.64 -1.90 -5.66
CA THR A 107 -5.77 -1.18 -4.73
C THR A 107 -6.47 -0.93 -3.40
N VAL A 108 -7.72 -0.46 -3.40
CA VAL A 108 -8.43 -0.13 -2.15
C VAL A 108 -8.74 -1.39 -1.34
N VAL A 109 -9.15 -2.49 -1.98
CA VAL A 109 -9.42 -3.76 -1.29
C VAL A 109 -8.13 -4.35 -0.73
N SER A 110 -7.04 -4.38 -1.50
CA SER A 110 -5.75 -4.88 -1.00
C SER A 110 -5.23 -4.06 0.18
N ALA A 111 -5.33 -2.73 0.10
CA ALA A 111 -4.99 -1.83 1.20
C ALA A 111 -5.90 -2.01 2.43
N ALA A 112 -7.20 -2.26 2.24
CA ALA A 112 -8.15 -2.49 3.32
C ALA A 112 -7.89 -3.81 4.05
N LEU A 113 -7.51 -4.86 3.32
CA LEU A 113 -7.14 -6.17 3.85
C LEU A 113 -5.74 -6.22 4.45
N ALA A 114 -4.89 -5.24 4.16
CA ALA A 114 -3.59 -5.12 4.81
C ALA A 114 -3.76 -4.85 6.31
N GLU A 115 -3.24 -5.76 7.13
CA GLU A 115 -3.40 -5.73 8.57
C GLU A 115 -2.65 -4.53 9.15
N TYR A 116 -3.36 -3.70 9.91
CA TYR A 116 -2.79 -2.60 10.68
C TYR A 116 -3.79 -2.15 11.74
N PRO A 117 -3.39 -1.88 13.01
CA PRO A 117 -4.35 -1.64 14.10
C PRO A 117 -5.22 -0.39 13.93
N SER A 118 -4.67 0.68 13.36
CA SER A 118 -5.41 1.92 13.11
C SER A 118 -5.00 2.50 11.75
N LYS A 119 -5.78 2.15 10.72
CA LYS A 119 -5.55 2.67 9.37
C LYS A 119 -6.79 3.35 8.79
N ARG A 120 -6.52 4.41 8.03
CA ARG A 120 -7.47 5.14 7.19
C ARG A 120 -7.05 4.99 5.74
N ILE A 121 -8.02 4.91 4.84
CA ILE A 121 -7.80 4.91 3.39
C ILE A 121 -8.53 6.11 2.79
N VAL A 122 -7.81 6.88 1.98
CA VAL A 122 -8.36 8.03 1.27
C VAL A 122 -8.04 7.87 -0.20
N VAL A 123 -9.08 7.71 -1.01
CA VAL A 123 -8.97 7.70 -2.46
C VAL A 123 -9.07 9.13 -2.95
N LEU A 124 -8.02 9.62 -3.60
CA LEU A 124 -7.95 10.98 -4.11
C LEU A 124 -8.42 10.94 -5.58
N LEU A 125 -9.70 11.20 -5.80
CA LEU A 125 -10.32 11.19 -7.13
C LEU A 125 -10.04 12.51 -7.84
N ASP A 126 -9.40 12.45 -9.02
CA ASP A 126 -9.02 13.63 -9.81
C ASP A 126 -9.68 13.72 -11.18
N ASP A 127 -10.71 12.90 -11.43
CA ASP A 127 -11.42 12.85 -12.71
C ASP A 127 -12.05 14.22 -13.04
N PRO A 128 -12.04 14.64 -14.31
CA PRO A 128 -12.60 15.92 -14.71
C PRO A 128 -14.10 15.97 -14.42
N ARG A 129 -14.52 17.02 -13.70
CA ARG A 129 -15.92 17.30 -13.35
C ARG A 129 -16.72 17.95 -14.47
N SER A 130 -16.05 18.34 -15.55
CA SER A 130 -16.62 18.97 -16.73
C SER A 130 -15.97 18.32 -17.95
N GLY A 131 -16.77 17.67 -18.79
CA GLY A 131 -16.30 16.78 -19.85
C GLY A 131 -17.42 15.90 -20.40
N PRO A 132 -17.10 14.90 -21.23
CA PRO A 132 -18.07 13.95 -21.75
C PRO A 132 -18.91 13.28 -20.65
N SER A 133 -20.12 12.82 -20.98
CA SER A 133 -20.99 12.10 -20.04
C SER A 133 -20.34 10.84 -19.45
N ALA A 134 -19.42 10.21 -20.20
CA ALA A 134 -18.68 9.03 -19.77
C ALA A 134 -17.75 9.31 -18.57
N ASP A 135 -17.05 10.45 -18.55
CA ASP A 135 -16.15 10.82 -17.45
C ASP A 135 -16.96 11.03 -16.15
N HIS A 136 -18.14 11.64 -16.25
CA HIS A 136 -19.03 11.84 -15.10
C HIS A 136 -19.58 10.51 -14.57
N ALA A 137 -19.96 9.60 -15.47
CA ALA A 137 -20.45 8.28 -15.10
C ALA A 137 -19.35 7.46 -14.40
N ALA A 138 -18.11 7.51 -14.88
CA ALA A 138 -16.95 6.84 -14.27
C ALA A 138 -16.64 7.40 -12.87
N LEU A 139 -16.63 8.72 -12.72
CA LEU A 139 -16.43 9.36 -11.41
C LEU A 139 -17.54 8.98 -10.42
N GLN A 140 -18.79 8.97 -10.88
CA GLN A 140 -19.93 8.59 -10.04
C GLN A 140 -19.88 7.11 -9.64
N ALA A 141 -19.50 6.22 -10.55
CA ALA A 141 -19.30 4.80 -10.25
C ALA A 141 -18.19 4.59 -9.21
N SER A 142 -17.08 5.34 -9.31
CA SER A 142 -15.98 5.31 -8.34
C SER A 142 -16.43 5.77 -6.94
N ARG A 143 -17.21 6.85 -6.85
CA ARG A 143 -17.79 7.31 -5.57
C ARG A 143 -18.71 6.25 -4.95
N GLN A 144 -19.65 5.73 -5.73
CA GLN A 144 -20.61 4.71 -5.28
C GLN A 144 -19.90 3.45 -4.81
N PHE A 145 -18.84 3.03 -5.51
CA PHE A 145 -18.02 1.90 -5.10
C PHE A 145 -17.36 2.14 -3.74
N ILE A 146 -16.73 3.31 -3.52
CA ILE A 146 -16.07 3.65 -2.25
C ILE A 146 -17.07 3.68 -1.10
N GLU A 147 -18.25 4.29 -1.32
CA GLU A 147 -19.33 4.35 -0.33
C GLU A 147 -19.86 2.95 0.01
N ALA A 148 -20.12 2.12 -1.01
CA ALA A 148 -20.57 0.75 -0.82
C ALA A 148 -19.52 -0.11 -0.09
N LEU A 149 -18.24 0.07 -0.41
CA LEU A 149 -17.16 -0.65 0.25
C LEU A 149 -17.02 -0.22 1.72
N GLN A 150 -17.08 1.09 2.01
CA GLN A 150 -17.08 1.59 3.39
C GLN A 150 -18.26 1.04 4.19
N ALA A 151 -19.46 1.00 3.60
CA ALA A 151 -20.63 0.42 4.25
C ALA A 151 -20.42 -1.06 4.56
N ARG A 152 -19.92 -1.83 3.58
CA ARG A 152 -19.64 -3.26 3.73
C ARG A 152 -18.64 -3.55 4.86
N PHE A 153 -17.56 -2.77 4.97
CA PHE A 153 -16.58 -2.91 6.06
C PHE A 153 -17.16 -2.50 7.41
N ARG A 154 -17.90 -1.39 7.47
CA ARG A 154 -18.56 -0.92 8.71
C ARG A 154 -19.55 -1.95 9.25
N ASP A 155 -20.39 -2.51 8.38
CA ASP A 155 -21.42 -3.46 8.79
C ASP A 155 -20.79 -4.77 9.30
N ALA A 156 -19.71 -5.23 8.66
CA ALA A 156 -18.94 -6.38 9.13
C ALA A 156 -18.20 -6.10 10.46
N ALA A 157 -17.59 -4.91 10.60
CA ALA A 157 -16.90 -4.51 11.82
C ALA A 157 -17.84 -4.46 13.04
N LEU A 158 -19.10 -4.03 12.84
CA LEU A 158 -20.10 -4.00 13.91
C LEU A 158 -20.32 -5.39 14.53
N GLY A 159 -20.37 -6.44 13.72
CA GLY A 159 -20.53 -7.81 14.21
C GLY A 159 -19.38 -8.25 15.13
N TYR A 160 -18.13 -7.97 14.74
CA TYR A 160 -16.96 -8.32 15.56
C TYR A 160 -16.82 -7.43 16.81
N GLN A 161 -17.23 -6.17 16.75
CA GLN A 161 -17.30 -5.28 17.92
C GLN A 161 -18.34 -5.76 18.94
N GLN A 162 -19.48 -6.28 18.47
CA GLN A 162 -20.48 -6.89 19.33
C GLN A 162 -19.95 -8.16 20.01
N GLU A 163 -19.22 -9.02 19.29
CA GLU A 163 -18.59 -10.21 19.89
C GLU A 163 -17.53 -9.84 20.95
N LEU A 164 -16.71 -8.82 20.71
CA LEU A 164 -15.78 -8.29 21.72
C LEU A 164 -16.54 -7.78 22.97
N SER A 165 -17.62 -7.02 22.77
CA SER A 165 -18.44 -6.50 23.88
C SER A 165 -19.10 -7.64 24.67
N ALA A 166 -19.59 -8.66 23.97
CA ALA A 166 -20.17 -9.84 24.58
C ALA A 166 -19.12 -10.66 25.35
N PHE A 167 -17.90 -10.78 24.84
CA PHE A 167 -16.78 -11.39 25.56
C PHE A 167 -16.46 -10.64 26.85
N VAL A 168 -16.36 -9.30 26.81
CA VAL A 168 -16.12 -8.48 28.01
C VAL A 168 -17.22 -8.70 29.05
N ALA A 169 -18.50 -8.71 28.64
CA ALA A 169 -19.60 -8.99 29.55
C ALA A 169 -19.55 -10.40 30.17
N ARG A 170 -19.08 -11.42 29.44
CA ARG A 170 -18.87 -12.77 29.97
C ARG A 170 -17.69 -12.82 30.95
N ALA A 171 -16.62 -12.09 30.64
CA ALA A 171 -15.43 -11.95 31.49
C ALA A 171 -15.76 -11.32 32.83
N ASP A 172 -16.51 -10.22 32.82
CA ASP A 172 -16.87 -9.49 34.04
C ASP A 172 -17.87 -10.26 34.91
N ALA A 173 -18.70 -11.11 34.29
CA ALA A 173 -19.61 -12.02 35.00
C ALA A 173 -18.91 -13.27 35.59
N GLY A 174 -17.61 -13.46 35.37
CA GLY A 174 -16.87 -14.65 35.82
C GLY A 174 -17.29 -15.95 35.12
N ARG A 175 -17.92 -15.87 33.94
CA ARG A 175 -18.46 -17.01 33.18
C ARG A 175 -17.56 -17.43 32.00
N LEU A 176 -16.24 -17.29 32.15
CA LEU A 176 -15.29 -17.64 31.10
C LEU A 176 -14.85 -19.09 31.21
N ASP A 177 -15.08 -19.85 30.15
CA ASP A 177 -14.42 -21.12 29.88
C ASP A 177 -13.47 -20.90 28.70
N GLY A 178 -12.16 -21.01 28.95
CA GLY A 178 -11.13 -20.76 27.95
C GLY A 178 -11.24 -21.68 26.73
N ALA A 179 -11.67 -22.93 26.90
CA ALA A 179 -11.81 -23.89 25.81
C ALA A 179 -13.05 -23.59 24.94
N ILE A 180 -14.13 -23.10 25.54
CA ILE A 180 -15.32 -22.64 24.80
C ILE A 180 -15.00 -21.35 24.03
N GLU A 181 -14.37 -20.38 24.68
CA GLU A 181 -14.03 -19.08 24.06
C GLU A 181 -12.99 -19.22 22.94
N THR A 182 -11.99 -20.09 23.11
CA THR A 182 -10.98 -20.36 22.06
C THR A 182 -11.64 -20.97 20.82
N ARG A 183 -12.57 -21.91 20.99
CA ARG A 183 -13.34 -22.49 19.88
C ARG A 183 -14.23 -21.45 19.20
N ARG A 184 -14.85 -20.56 19.97
CA ARG A 184 -15.63 -19.43 19.44
C ARG A 184 -14.77 -18.51 18.59
N LEU A 185 -13.60 -18.09 19.09
CA LEU A 185 -12.65 -17.27 18.34
C LEU A 185 -12.23 -17.92 17.02
N ALA A 186 -11.92 -19.22 17.04
CA ALA A 186 -11.59 -19.94 15.82
C ALA A 186 -12.74 -19.89 14.79
N GLY A 187 -13.99 -20.11 15.23
CA GLY A 187 -15.16 -19.97 14.37
C GLY A 187 -15.34 -18.56 13.81
N LEU A 188 -15.06 -17.52 14.60
CA LEU A 188 -15.12 -16.13 14.15
C LEU A 188 -14.05 -15.81 13.10
N TYR A 189 -12.83 -16.36 13.23
CA TYR A 189 -11.77 -16.21 12.23
C TYR A 189 -12.07 -16.98 10.94
N GLU A 190 -12.73 -18.14 11.00
CA GLU A 190 -13.24 -18.82 9.79
C GLU A 190 -14.32 -17.96 9.11
N GLY A 191 -15.28 -17.42 9.86
CA GLY A 191 -16.28 -16.50 9.33
C GLY A 191 -15.67 -15.24 8.72
N LEU A 192 -14.59 -14.72 9.32
CA LEU A 192 -13.82 -13.60 8.75
C LEU A 192 -13.19 -14.00 7.41
N ALA A 193 -12.57 -15.18 7.35
CA ALA A 193 -11.95 -15.67 6.12
C ALA A 193 -12.97 -15.82 4.97
N ASP A 194 -14.18 -16.29 5.28
CA ASP A 194 -15.25 -16.43 4.30
C ASP A 194 -15.78 -15.07 3.85
N TRP A 195 -15.94 -14.12 4.78
CA TRP A 195 -16.30 -12.74 4.44
C TRP A 195 -15.24 -12.06 3.55
N VAL A 196 -13.95 -12.25 3.87
CA VAL A 196 -12.83 -11.75 3.06
C VAL A 196 -12.86 -12.40 1.68
N SER A 197 -13.08 -13.72 1.58
CA SER A 197 -13.17 -14.43 0.30
C SER A 197 -14.28 -13.86 -0.60
N ALA A 198 -15.39 -13.43 0.00
CA ALA A 198 -16.50 -12.81 -0.72
C ALA A 198 -16.19 -11.38 -1.24
N LEU A 199 -15.02 -10.80 -0.94
CA LEU A 199 -14.56 -9.53 -1.55
C LEU A 199 -13.94 -9.74 -2.93
N ALA A 200 -13.59 -10.98 -3.31
CA ALA A 200 -13.07 -11.28 -4.64
C ALA A 200 -14.13 -11.00 -5.72
N GLU A 201 -13.70 -10.52 -6.89
CA GLU A 201 -14.60 -10.45 -8.05
C GLU A 201 -14.77 -11.83 -8.69
N PRO A 202 -15.98 -12.13 -9.21
CA PRO A 202 -16.16 -13.23 -10.14
C PRO A 202 -15.24 -13.02 -11.34
N VAL A 203 -14.55 -14.08 -11.79
CA VAL A 203 -13.77 -14.02 -13.02
C VAL A 203 -14.74 -13.77 -14.18
N GLY A 204 -14.67 -12.59 -14.80
CA GLY A 204 -15.43 -12.33 -16.02
C GLY A 204 -14.82 -13.10 -17.21
N ASP A 205 -15.66 -13.60 -18.11
CA ASP A 205 -15.30 -14.43 -19.29
C ASP A 205 -14.45 -13.72 -20.38
N GLY A 206 -13.84 -12.57 -20.08
CA GLY A 206 -13.08 -11.76 -21.03
C GLY A 206 -11.62 -12.20 -21.18
N ALA A 207 -11.22 -12.66 -22.37
CA ALA A 207 -9.89 -13.17 -22.71
C ALA A 207 -8.69 -12.20 -22.52
N ARG A 208 -8.89 -10.98 -22.02
CA ARG A 208 -7.82 -10.01 -21.63
C ARG A 208 -7.51 -9.98 -20.12
N ALA A 209 -8.13 -10.83 -19.31
CA ALA A 209 -8.06 -10.81 -17.84
C ALA A 209 -6.95 -11.66 -17.21
N HIS A 210 -6.00 -12.21 -17.97
CA HIS A 210 -5.14 -13.30 -17.49
C HIS A 210 -3.94 -12.91 -16.60
N GLY A 211 -3.54 -11.63 -16.56
CA GLY A 211 -2.43 -11.14 -15.70
C GLY A 211 -2.91 -10.62 -14.35
N ASP A 212 -3.76 -9.58 -14.39
CA ASP A 212 -4.10 -8.79 -13.19
C ASP A 212 -5.26 -9.38 -12.38
N ALA A 213 -6.25 -10.03 -13.01
CA ALA A 213 -7.37 -10.66 -12.28
C ALA A 213 -6.90 -11.83 -11.40
N CYS A 214 -5.79 -12.48 -11.78
CA CYS A 214 -5.13 -13.51 -10.98
C CYS A 214 -4.50 -12.91 -9.71
N SER A 215 -4.05 -11.66 -9.77
CA SER A 215 -3.30 -11.01 -8.69
C SER A 215 -4.22 -10.51 -7.57
N ASP A 216 -5.42 -10.01 -7.88
CA ASP A 216 -6.37 -9.60 -6.83
C ASP A 216 -6.92 -10.79 -6.05
N GLN A 217 -7.33 -11.83 -6.80
CA GLN A 217 -7.79 -13.07 -6.21
C GLN A 217 -6.69 -13.67 -5.35
N ALA A 218 -5.43 -13.57 -5.77
CA ALA A 218 -4.30 -13.99 -4.95
C ALA A 218 -4.18 -13.19 -3.64
N VAL A 219 -4.34 -11.85 -3.67
CA VAL A 219 -4.29 -11.03 -2.44
C VAL A 219 -5.43 -11.35 -1.49
N VAL A 220 -6.67 -11.39 -1.99
CA VAL A 220 -7.86 -11.71 -1.19
C VAL A 220 -7.77 -13.14 -0.65
N ALA A 221 -7.40 -14.11 -1.49
CA ALA A 221 -7.24 -15.50 -1.08
C ALA A 221 -6.10 -15.67 -0.07
N ALA A 222 -4.97 -14.97 -0.23
CA ALA A 222 -3.87 -15.01 0.73
C ALA A 222 -4.29 -14.45 2.10
N ALA A 223 -5.02 -13.33 2.13
CA ALA A 223 -5.57 -12.75 3.35
C ALA A 223 -6.57 -13.69 4.03
N ALA A 224 -7.54 -14.23 3.28
CA ALA A 224 -8.49 -15.22 3.79
C ALA A 224 -7.77 -16.45 4.34
N GLN A 225 -6.81 -16.99 3.60
CA GLN A 225 -6.04 -18.17 4.01
C GLN A 225 -5.21 -17.89 5.28
N SER A 226 -4.70 -16.68 5.46
CA SER A 226 -4.03 -16.29 6.71
C SER A 226 -4.98 -16.39 7.91
N HIS A 227 -6.24 -15.96 7.77
CA HIS A 227 -7.23 -16.08 8.84
C HIS A 227 -7.63 -17.53 9.10
N ARG A 228 -7.79 -18.36 8.06
CA ARG A 228 -8.04 -19.81 8.22
C ARG A 228 -6.88 -20.52 8.91
N ARG A 229 -5.64 -20.18 8.57
CA ARG A 229 -4.46 -20.73 9.27
C ARG A 229 -4.49 -20.38 10.75
N HIS A 230 -4.81 -19.13 11.09
CA HIS A 230 -4.94 -18.69 12.48
C HIS A 230 -6.05 -19.42 13.23
N ALA A 231 -7.23 -19.57 12.61
CA ALA A 231 -8.34 -20.34 13.18
C ALA A 231 -7.94 -21.80 13.49
N ARG A 232 -7.24 -22.47 12.55
CA ARG A 232 -6.74 -23.83 12.76
C ARG A 232 -5.70 -23.90 13.87
N ARG A 233 -4.82 -22.90 14.01
CA ARG A 233 -3.87 -22.81 15.12
C ARG A 233 -4.59 -22.70 16.46
N LEU A 234 -5.65 -21.90 16.54
CA LEU A 234 -6.48 -21.78 17.76
C LEU A 234 -7.19 -23.10 18.10
N GLN A 235 -7.66 -23.85 17.10
CA GLN A 235 -8.32 -25.14 17.30
C GLN A 235 -7.37 -26.25 17.76
N ALA A 236 -6.14 -26.26 17.22
CA ALA A 236 -5.13 -27.27 17.54
C ALA A 236 -4.32 -26.94 18.82
N GLY A 237 -4.31 -25.67 19.24
CA GLY A 237 -3.58 -25.19 20.41
C GLY A 237 -4.25 -25.49 21.75
N ALA A 238 -3.55 -25.18 22.83
CA ALA A 238 -4.12 -25.21 24.17
C ALA A 238 -5.19 -24.11 24.33
N PRO A 239 -6.19 -24.31 25.22
CA PRO A 239 -7.14 -23.27 25.57
C PRO A 239 -6.42 -21.97 25.97
N LEU A 240 -6.88 -20.84 25.42
CA LEU A 240 -6.32 -19.54 25.74
C LEU A 240 -6.78 -19.06 27.11
N GLU A 241 -5.85 -18.45 27.84
CA GLU A 241 -6.12 -17.74 29.09
C GLU A 241 -6.80 -16.39 28.85
N ARG A 242 -7.37 -15.80 29.90
CA ARG A 242 -8.16 -14.56 29.84
C ARG A 242 -7.49 -13.43 29.07
N ASP A 243 -6.21 -13.18 29.33
CA ASP A 243 -5.47 -12.07 28.70
C ASP A 243 -5.26 -12.33 27.20
N ALA A 244 -4.90 -13.56 26.83
CA ALA A 244 -4.74 -13.96 25.44
C ALA A 244 -6.07 -13.89 24.67
N LEU A 245 -7.17 -14.34 25.28
CA LEU A 245 -8.52 -14.18 24.73
C LEU A 245 -8.85 -12.71 24.48
N TRP A 246 -8.59 -11.84 25.45
CA TRP A 246 -8.83 -10.41 25.32
C TRP A 246 -8.03 -9.79 24.16
N HIS A 247 -6.75 -10.16 24.02
CA HIS A 247 -5.92 -9.69 22.90
C HIS A 247 -6.48 -10.14 21.55
N GLU A 248 -6.90 -11.40 21.43
CA GLU A 248 -7.47 -11.95 20.19
C GLU A 248 -8.81 -11.31 19.81
N TYR A 249 -9.73 -11.15 20.76
CA TYR A 249 -11.02 -10.48 20.51
C TYR A 249 -10.82 -9.01 20.11
N ARG A 250 -9.89 -8.30 20.78
CA ARG A 250 -9.56 -6.91 20.42
C ARG A 250 -8.95 -6.81 19.03
N ARG A 251 -8.03 -7.72 18.68
CA ARG A 251 -7.44 -7.78 17.36
C ARG A 251 -8.51 -8.03 16.30
N LEU A 252 -9.34 -9.04 16.49
CA LEU A 252 -10.40 -9.41 15.56
C LEU A 252 -11.36 -8.23 15.31
N ALA A 253 -11.79 -7.53 16.37
CA ALA A 253 -12.64 -6.35 16.26
C ALA A 253 -11.96 -5.17 15.52
N ALA A 254 -10.63 -5.07 15.58
CA ALA A 254 -9.87 -4.02 14.92
C ALA A 254 -9.59 -4.30 13.43
N LEU A 255 -9.54 -5.56 12.99
CA LEU A 255 -9.14 -5.93 11.62
C LEU A 255 -9.99 -5.27 10.53
N LEU A 256 -11.30 -5.16 10.77
CA LEU A 256 -12.25 -4.53 9.83
C LEU A 256 -12.61 -3.10 10.20
N GLN A 257 -12.10 -2.59 11.34
CA GLN A 257 -12.37 -1.24 11.80
C GLN A 257 -11.47 -0.25 11.08
N LEU A 258 -11.89 0.18 9.89
CA LEU A 258 -11.21 1.21 9.12
C LEU A 258 -12.19 2.18 8.47
N ARG A 259 -11.65 3.32 8.03
CA ARG A 259 -12.40 4.36 7.32
C ARG A 259 -11.83 4.53 5.92
N ILE A 260 -12.65 4.24 4.92
CA ILE A 260 -12.43 4.45 3.49
C ILE A 260 -13.24 5.67 3.06
N THR A 261 -12.56 6.66 2.50
CA THR A 261 -13.19 7.92 2.05
C THR A 261 -12.68 8.30 0.68
N ALA A 262 -13.50 9.06 -0.05
CA ALA A 262 -13.11 9.71 -1.29
C ALA A 262 -12.85 11.20 -1.02
N PHE A 263 -11.84 11.77 -1.66
CA PHE A 263 -11.56 13.20 -1.64
C PHE A 263 -11.33 13.70 -3.07
N GLU A 264 -11.90 14.87 -3.38
CA GLU A 264 -11.82 15.49 -4.70
C GLU A 264 -11.33 16.92 -4.56
N ARG A 265 -10.02 17.16 -4.76
CA ARG A 265 -9.44 18.50 -4.60
C ARG A 265 -10.06 19.53 -5.54
N LYS A 266 -10.45 19.11 -6.76
CA LYS A 266 -11.04 19.97 -7.80
C LYS A 266 -12.44 20.46 -7.44
N ARG A 267 -13.01 20.03 -6.31
CA ARG A 267 -14.20 20.66 -5.72
C ARG A 267 -13.93 22.04 -5.14
N TYR A 268 -12.70 22.31 -4.74
CA TYR A 268 -12.34 23.49 -3.98
C TYR A 268 -11.45 24.42 -4.80
N GLY A 269 -11.84 25.69 -4.92
CA GLY A 269 -11.13 26.69 -5.71
C GLY A 269 -9.78 27.08 -5.13
N ASN A 270 -9.60 26.90 -3.82
CA ASN A 270 -8.37 27.22 -3.09
C ASN A 270 -7.40 26.04 -2.93
N LEU A 271 -7.65 24.91 -3.59
CA LEU A 271 -6.69 23.81 -3.72
C LEU A 271 -6.17 23.75 -5.16
N SER A 272 -5.00 23.13 -5.36
CA SER A 272 -4.41 23.00 -6.69
C SER A 272 -5.32 22.24 -7.66
N HIS A 273 -5.41 22.72 -8.90
CA HIS A 273 -6.07 22.01 -10.01
C HIS A 273 -5.05 21.65 -11.11
N ALA A 274 -3.76 21.92 -10.88
CA ALA A 274 -2.69 21.49 -11.77
C ALA A 274 -2.76 19.97 -11.98
N PRO A 275 -2.59 19.46 -13.21
CA PRO A 275 -2.71 18.04 -13.50
C PRO A 275 -1.64 17.22 -12.76
N GLY A 276 -1.95 15.95 -12.48
CA GLY A 276 -0.98 14.99 -11.94
C GLY A 276 -1.31 14.47 -10.54
N LYS A 277 -0.80 13.27 -10.25
CA LYS A 277 -1.01 12.56 -8.96
C LYS A 277 -0.34 13.29 -7.79
N ALA A 278 0.84 13.87 -7.98
CA ALA A 278 1.54 14.61 -6.92
C ALA A 278 0.79 15.83 -6.41
N MET A 279 0.22 16.66 -7.29
CA MET A 279 -0.57 17.81 -6.83
C MET A 279 -1.85 17.38 -6.10
N ASN A 280 -2.36 16.20 -6.42
CA ASN A 280 -3.45 15.60 -5.68
C ASN A 280 -3.04 15.15 -4.28
N LEU A 281 -1.90 14.46 -4.18
CA LEU A 281 -1.29 14.10 -2.90
C LEU A 281 -0.99 15.34 -2.05
N ASN A 282 -0.29 16.33 -2.61
CA ASN A 282 0.07 17.59 -1.95
C ASN A 282 -1.15 18.34 -1.41
N SER A 283 -2.22 18.41 -2.21
CA SER A 283 -3.46 19.06 -1.81
C SER A 283 -4.06 18.39 -0.57
N TYR A 284 -4.01 17.05 -0.46
CA TYR A 284 -4.54 16.34 0.69
C TYR A 284 -3.59 16.36 1.90
N ILE A 285 -2.28 16.20 1.68
CA ILE A 285 -1.25 16.26 2.72
C ILE A 285 -1.30 17.63 3.43
N GLY A 286 -1.52 18.71 2.67
CA GLY A 286 -1.67 20.05 3.19
C GLY A 286 -2.86 20.25 4.13
N LEU A 287 -3.84 19.34 4.13
CA LEU A 287 -5.02 19.42 4.99
C LEU A 287 -4.85 18.63 6.30
N LEU A 288 -3.82 17.78 6.43
CA LEU A 288 -3.62 16.91 7.59
C LEU A 288 -3.52 17.71 8.89
N GLY A 289 -4.30 17.30 9.89
CA GLY A 289 -4.34 17.90 11.22
C GLY A 289 -5.33 19.05 11.37
N CYS A 290 -6.02 19.45 10.30
CA CYS A 290 -6.86 20.64 10.27
C CYS A 290 -8.35 20.29 10.09
N SER A 291 -9.19 21.24 10.48
CA SER A 291 -10.66 21.16 10.35
C SER A 291 -11.14 22.31 9.46
N PHE A 292 -12.03 22.02 8.51
CA PHE A 292 -12.42 22.96 7.46
C PHE A 292 -13.93 23.07 7.33
N ARG A 293 -14.39 24.29 7.07
CA ARG A 293 -15.76 24.60 6.66
C ARG A 293 -15.80 24.86 5.16
N GLU A 294 -16.80 24.32 4.48
CA GLU A 294 -17.07 24.60 3.08
C GLU A 294 -17.75 25.98 2.96
N GLN A 295 -17.09 26.92 2.28
CA GLN A 295 -17.63 28.25 2.02
C GLN A 295 -17.76 28.49 0.52
N LEU A 296 -18.97 28.82 0.06
CA LEU A 296 -19.20 29.23 -1.31
C LEU A 296 -18.67 30.65 -1.53
N GLY A 297 -17.78 30.82 -2.51
CA GLY A 297 -17.25 32.11 -2.93
C GLY A 297 -17.42 32.35 -4.44
N PRO A 298 -16.98 33.52 -4.94
CA PRO A 298 -17.10 33.88 -6.35
C PRO A 298 -16.29 32.98 -7.30
N GLN A 299 -15.29 32.25 -6.79
CA GLN A 299 -14.47 31.30 -7.54
C GLN A 299 -14.82 29.82 -7.21
N GLY A 300 -16.01 29.57 -6.67
CA GLY A 300 -16.48 28.24 -6.27
C GLY A 300 -16.38 27.97 -4.77
N CYS A 301 -16.59 26.71 -4.38
CA CYS A 301 -16.46 26.27 -2.99
C CYS A 301 -14.99 26.38 -2.54
N ARG A 302 -14.76 26.78 -1.29
CA ARG A 302 -13.43 26.89 -0.69
C ARG A 302 -13.43 26.18 0.67
N LEU A 303 -12.30 25.59 1.03
CA LEU A 303 -12.07 25.08 2.38
C LEU A 303 -11.45 26.18 3.22
N VAL A 304 -12.13 26.62 4.27
CA VAL A 304 -11.62 27.61 5.23
C VAL A 304 -11.40 26.90 6.56
N GLU A 305 -10.20 27.03 7.11
CA GLU A 305 -9.88 26.43 8.40
C GLU A 305 -10.78 27.00 9.51
N CYS A 306 -11.26 26.13 10.38
CA CYS A 306 -12.22 26.46 11.43
C CYS A 306 -12.08 25.52 12.63
N GLU A 307 -12.77 25.85 13.71
CA GLU A 307 -12.87 24.97 14.88
C GLU A 307 -13.59 23.65 14.54
N PRO A 308 -13.20 22.50 15.12
CA PRO A 308 -13.77 21.18 14.76
C PRO A 308 -15.29 21.08 14.87
N VAL A 309 -15.91 21.83 15.79
CA VAL A 309 -17.37 21.83 15.99
C VAL A 309 -18.15 22.47 14.83
N GLN A 310 -17.48 23.30 14.01
CA GLN A 310 -18.06 24.00 12.87
C GLN A 310 -17.65 23.39 11.53
N ALA A 311 -16.89 22.30 11.56
CA ALA A 311 -16.23 21.74 10.39
C ALA A 311 -17.15 20.82 9.58
N ASP A 312 -17.17 21.04 8.27
CA ASP A 312 -17.79 20.15 7.28
C ASP A 312 -16.82 19.02 6.87
N LEU A 313 -15.51 19.28 6.96
CA LEU A 313 -14.44 18.34 6.67
C LEU A 313 -13.39 18.37 7.79
N ILE A 314 -13.19 17.24 8.46
CA ILE A 314 -12.10 17.05 9.42
C ILE A 314 -11.09 16.10 8.82
N VAL A 315 -9.83 16.55 8.68
CA VAL A 315 -8.74 15.72 8.20
C VAL A 315 -7.81 15.44 9.39
N PRO A 316 -7.84 14.22 9.95
CA PRO A 316 -7.09 13.94 11.17
C PRO A 316 -5.58 14.05 10.96
N GLU A 317 -4.89 14.39 12.05
CA GLU A 317 -3.44 14.23 12.17
C GLU A 317 -3.09 12.75 12.08
N GLU A 318 -2.00 12.43 11.37
CA GLU A 318 -1.47 11.06 11.27
C GLU A 318 0.04 11.10 11.41
N ASP A 319 0.62 10.01 11.90
CA ASP A 319 2.06 9.90 12.10
C ASP A 319 2.75 9.42 10.81
N LEU A 320 2.08 8.50 10.10
CA LEU A 320 2.58 7.84 8.90
C LEU A 320 1.61 7.96 7.72
N LEU A 321 2.18 8.08 6.53
CA LEU A 321 1.47 8.17 5.26
C LEU A 321 1.99 7.11 4.28
N LEU A 322 1.13 6.22 3.81
CA LEU A 322 1.48 5.32 2.71
C LEU A 322 0.89 5.87 1.41
N THR A 323 1.72 6.06 0.38
CA THR A 323 1.23 6.38 -0.97
C THR A 323 1.15 5.11 -1.82
N LEU A 324 -0.03 4.84 -2.38
CA LEU A 324 -0.31 3.69 -3.25
C LEU A 324 -0.93 4.14 -4.56
N ASP A 325 -0.24 3.95 -5.69
CA ASP A 325 -0.87 4.21 -6.98
C ASP A 325 -2.02 3.25 -7.24
N ALA A 326 -3.08 3.76 -7.87
CA ALA A 326 -4.14 2.91 -8.39
C ALA A 326 -3.55 1.84 -9.33
N GLY A 327 -3.95 0.59 -9.15
CA GLY A 327 -3.36 -0.58 -9.80
C GLY A 327 -2.21 -1.25 -9.01
N CYS A 328 -1.65 -0.61 -7.99
CA CYS A 328 -0.70 -1.26 -7.09
C CYS A 328 -1.42 -2.10 -6.02
N LEU A 329 -0.84 -3.25 -5.69
CA LEU A 329 -1.36 -4.18 -4.70
C LEU A 329 -0.49 -4.18 -3.44
N VAL A 330 -1.16 -4.30 -2.29
CA VAL A 330 -0.49 -4.44 -0.98
C VAL A 330 -0.78 -5.81 -0.40
N ARG A 331 0.27 -6.52 0.04
CA ARG A 331 0.12 -7.79 0.74
C ARG A 331 -0.44 -7.57 2.15
N HIS A 332 -1.14 -8.58 2.66
CA HIS A 332 -1.84 -8.50 3.95
C HIS A 332 -0.93 -8.18 5.14
N ASP A 333 0.36 -8.52 5.08
CA ASP A 333 1.36 -8.38 6.15
C ASP A 333 2.25 -7.13 5.98
N HIS A 334 2.11 -6.42 4.87
CA HIS A 334 3.10 -5.47 4.42
C HIS A 334 3.18 -4.22 5.30
N LEU A 335 2.03 -3.68 5.71
CA LEU A 335 1.95 -2.46 6.52
C LEU A 335 2.65 -2.61 7.87
N LEU A 336 2.42 -3.74 8.56
CA LEU A 336 3.07 -4.02 9.84
C LEU A 336 4.59 -4.10 9.69
N LYS A 337 5.10 -4.73 8.62
CA LYS A 337 6.53 -4.86 8.36
C LYS A 337 7.20 -3.51 8.10
N LEU A 338 6.61 -2.67 7.23
CA LEU A 338 7.16 -1.33 6.96
C LEU A 338 7.08 -0.41 8.18
N ALA A 339 5.95 -0.43 8.87
CA ALA A 339 5.76 0.42 10.04
C ALA A 339 6.67 -0.01 11.20
N ASP A 340 6.94 -1.31 11.39
CA ASP A 340 7.89 -1.81 12.40
C ASP A 340 9.29 -1.24 12.18
N VAL A 341 9.77 -1.28 10.93
CA VAL A 341 11.06 -0.69 10.54
C VAL A 341 11.12 0.79 10.92
N MET A 342 10.07 1.54 10.60
CA MET A 342 10.01 2.95 10.97
C MET A 342 9.92 3.12 12.49
N VAL A 343 9.07 2.38 13.21
CA VAL A 343 8.94 2.50 14.66
C VAL A 343 10.27 2.23 15.38
N ARG A 344 11.11 1.33 14.85
CA ARG A 344 12.42 1.01 15.42
C ARG A 344 13.48 2.11 15.24
N ASP A 345 13.40 2.90 14.17
CA ASP A 345 14.33 4.01 13.95
C ASP A 345 13.58 5.27 13.51
N GLU A 346 13.48 6.19 14.46
CA GLU A 346 12.86 7.50 14.28
C GLU A 346 13.48 8.36 13.18
N ARG A 347 14.74 8.10 12.80
CA ARG A 347 15.45 8.83 11.75
C ARG A 347 15.02 8.42 10.35
N ILE A 348 14.38 7.26 10.19
CA ILE A 348 13.87 6.83 8.89
C ILE A 348 12.66 7.68 8.53
N ALA A 349 12.81 8.58 7.55
CA ALA A 349 11.68 9.37 7.04
C ALA A 349 10.85 8.59 6.01
N VAL A 350 11.49 7.72 5.23
CA VAL A 350 10.87 6.96 4.14
C VAL A 350 11.28 5.49 4.21
N ALA A 351 10.30 4.61 4.20
CA ALA A 351 10.47 3.19 3.91
C ALA A 351 9.81 2.90 2.55
N GLN A 352 10.65 2.80 1.51
CA GLN A 352 10.21 2.57 0.13
C GLN A 352 10.37 1.10 -0.26
N THR A 353 9.40 0.62 -1.01
CA THR A 353 9.52 -0.60 -1.82
C THR A 353 9.38 -0.21 -3.29
N GLY A 354 9.65 -1.14 -4.21
CA GLY A 354 9.56 -0.86 -5.65
C GLY A 354 8.18 -0.38 -6.14
N LEU A 355 7.12 -0.44 -5.31
CA LEU A 355 5.75 -0.07 -5.69
C LEU A 355 5.04 0.88 -4.72
N HIS A 356 5.62 1.20 -3.56
CA HIS A 356 4.99 2.09 -2.58
C HIS A 356 5.97 2.66 -1.57
N ALA A 357 5.62 3.80 -0.97
CA ALA A 357 6.44 4.52 -0.01
C ALA A 357 5.65 4.85 1.25
N LEU A 358 6.17 4.42 2.41
CA LEU A 358 5.68 4.79 3.73
C LEU A 358 6.52 5.97 4.25
N LEU A 359 5.85 7.07 4.58
CA LEU A 359 6.47 8.36 4.89
C LEU A 359 6.09 8.79 6.30
N ARG A 360 7.00 9.47 6.98
CA ARG A 360 6.63 10.21 8.20
C ARG A 360 6.03 11.55 7.85
N VAL A 361 4.87 11.85 8.42
CA VAL A 361 4.20 13.14 8.22
C VAL A 361 5.06 14.30 8.74
N ARG A 362 5.76 14.11 9.87
CA ARG A 362 6.71 15.13 10.38
C ARG A 362 7.80 15.50 9.36
N ALA A 363 8.39 14.49 8.71
CA ALA A 363 9.48 14.72 7.74
C ALA A 363 8.96 15.38 6.46
N LEU A 364 7.72 15.05 6.03
CA LEU A 364 7.07 15.76 4.93
C LEU A 364 6.89 17.25 5.27
N ARG A 365 6.48 17.58 6.49
CA ARG A 365 6.31 18.98 6.90
C ARG A 365 7.60 19.78 6.86
N ASP A 366 8.73 19.14 7.18
CA ASP A 366 10.05 19.79 7.16
C ASP A 366 10.50 20.21 5.75
N ILE A 367 10.01 19.52 4.71
CA ILE A 367 10.31 19.83 3.30
C ILE A 367 9.20 20.63 2.61
N ARG A 368 8.20 21.13 3.36
CA ARG A 368 7.06 21.87 2.80
C ARG A 368 7.54 23.11 2.06
N GLN A 369 7.13 23.22 0.81
CA GLN A 369 7.21 24.43 0.01
C GLN A 369 5.82 24.99 -0.22
N THR A 370 5.73 26.25 -0.65
CA THR A 370 4.47 26.89 -1.01
C THR A 370 4.60 27.53 -2.38
N VAL A 371 3.62 27.29 -3.24
CA VAL A 371 3.51 27.91 -4.57
C VAL A 371 2.23 28.71 -4.66
N SER A 372 2.27 29.84 -5.37
CA SER A 372 1.07 30.64 -5.63
C SER A 372 0.37 30.13 -6.88
N GLU A 373 -0.85 29.62 -6.74
CA GLU A 373 -1.68 29.15 -7.84
C GLU A 373 -3.05 29.83 -7.77
N ARG A 374 -3.45 30.53 -8.85
CA ARG A 374 -4.77 31.18 -8.96
C ARG A 374 -5.13 32.10 -7.78
N GLY A 375 -4.12 32.72 -7.16
CA GLY A 375 -4.28 33.62 -6.03
C GLY A 375 -4.35 32.93 -4.66
N PHE A 376 -4.03 31.64 -4.59
CA PHE A 376 -3.97 30.86 -3.36
C PHE A 376 -2.57 30.29 -3.12
N GLU A 377 -2.21 30.20 -1.84
CA GLU A 377 -1.04 29.47 -1.39
C GLU A 377 -1.32 27.96 -1.38
N VAL A 378 -0.62 27.22 -2.23
CA VAL A 378 -0.72 25.77 -2.35
C VAL A 378 0.53 25.14 -1.74
N PRO A 379 0.39 24.24 -0.75
CA PRO A 379 1.53 23.51 -0.21
C PRO A 379 2.02 22.45 -1.21
N VAL A 380 3.33 22.33 -1.35
CA VAL A 380 4.01 21.35 -2.20
C VAL A 380 5.01 20.58 -1.35
N PHE A 381 4.89 19.25 -1.35
CA PHE A 381 5.77 18.33 -0.65
C PHE A 381 6.45 17.38 -1.62
N ILE A 382 5.73 16.99 -2.68
CA ILE A 382 6.12 16.07 -3.74
C ILE A 382 6.17 16.87 -5.05
N GLN A 383 7.28 16.80 -5.78
CA GLN A 383 7.53 17.58 -7.00
C GLN A 383 7.19 16.81 -8.28
N ASP A 384 7.48 15.51 -8.34
CA ASP A 384 7.32 14.69 -9.55
C ASP A 384 5.93 14.02 -9.65
N ALA A 385 5.82 12.76 -10.07
CA ALA A 385 4.53 12.10 -10.25
C ALA A 385 4.01 11.46 -8.96
N THR A 386 4.87 10.74 -8.24
CA THR A 386 4.58 10.02 -6.99
C THR A 386 5.84 9.99 -6.13
N VAL A 387 5.74 9.73 -4.83
CA VAL A 387 6.93 9.69 -3.95
C VAL A 387 7.95 8.63 -4.40
N ILE A 388 7.48 7.54 -5.00
CA ILE A 388 8.33 6.43 -5.45
C ILE A 388 9.19 6.87 -6.64
N GLU A 389 8.64 7.72 -7.50
CA GLU A 389 9.30 8.26 -8.70
C GLU A 389 10.02 9.60 -8.44
N ASP A 390 9.71 10.26 -7.32
CA ASP A 390 10.23 11.57 -6.95
C ASP A 390 11.61 11.47 -6.29
N THR A 391 12.63 11.66 -7.11
CA THR A 391 14.02 11.69 -6.64
C THR A 391 14.31 12.97 -5.86
N GLY A 392 13.67 14.09 -6.19
CA GLY A 392 13.89 15.39 -5.55
C GLY A 392 13.44 15.42 -4.09
N SER A 393 12.25 14.92 -3.81
CA SER A 393 11.71 14.83 -2.45
C SER A 393 12.46 13.80 -1.62
N THR A 394 12.87 12.67 -2.23
CA THR A 394 13.71 11.67 -1.55
C THR A 394 15.06 12.26 -1.12
N LEU A 395 15.69 13.08 -1.98
CA LEU A 395 16.92 13.80 -1.65
C LEU A 395 16.71 14.88 -0.58
N ALA A 396 15.60 15.62 -0.63
CA ALA A 396 15.27 16.63 0.37
C ALA A 396 15.07 15.99 1.75
N LEU A 397 14.38 14.85 1.82
CA LEU A 397 14.22 14.08 3.05
C LEU A 397 15.59 13.59 3.57
N ALA A 398 16.46 13.11 2.68
CA ALA A 398 17.83 12.73 3.04
C ALA A 398 18.65 13.90 3.60
N ALA A 399 18.52 15.10 3.01
CA ALA A 399 19.24 16.31 3.42
C ALA A 399 18.80 16.83 4.79
N THR A 400 17.55 16.59 5.21
CA THR A 400 17.06 16.92 6.56
C THR A 400 17.58 15.99 7.67
N GLY A 401 18.51 15.08 7.35
CA GLY A 401 19.12 14.14 8.30
C GLY A 401 18.37 12.81 8.42
N ALA A 402 17.39 12.57 7.55
CA ALA A 402 16.61 11.34 7.56
C ALA A 402 17.18 10.31 6.58
N ALA A 403 17.76 9.23 7.09
CA ALA A 403 18.36 8.21 6.23
C ALA A 403 17.26 7.43 5.45
N PRO A 404 17.37 7.27 4.12
CA PRO A 404 16.64 6.22 3.43
C PRO A 404 17.11 4.86 3.95
N MET A 405 16.23 3.87 3.91
CA MET A 405 16.54 2.50 4.33
C MET A 405 17.88 2.01 3.76
N PRO A 406 18.81 1.46 4.57
CA PRO A 406 19.99 0.80 4.03
C PRO A 406 19.53 -0.41 3.21
N GLY A 407 19.78 -0.34 1.90
CA GLY A 407 19.63 -1.40 0.88
C GLY A 407 18.68 -2.55 1.23
N SER A 408 17.41 -2.42 0.83
CA SER A 408 16.37 -3.46 0.92
C SER A 408 16.69 -4.70 0.09
#